data_AF-A0A0F9AJV9-F1
#
_entry.id   AF-A0A0F9AJV9-F1
#
_cell.length_a   1.000
_cell.length_b   1.000
_cell.length_c   1.000
_cell.angle_alpha   90.00
_cell.angle_beta   90.00
_cell.angle_gamma   90.00
#
_symmetry.space_group_name_H-M   'P 1'
#
loop_
_entity.id
_entity.type
_entity.pdbx_description
1 polymer ?
#
loop_
_entity_poly.entity_id
_entity_poly.type
_entity_poly.pdbx_seq_one_letter_code
_entity_poly.pdbx_strand_id
1 'polypeptide(L)'
;FRPFTRVDVRRMHKLGTLNREEVKSAYMDIGFDDEKAEAMTDFTVQFNTEGDRELTKSEIMRALDRGVIDESLAIMILDDIGLSQEAAIIVVATHQAKVAMDLTDELSDMEIDRFVDGMINETELQDALALLDLTATQLELLMAKARKRQRRAEKMPSKADILKWFKGDAIDRPSADDLLRRIGYPSIFRDLYLLMVEGIEETA
;
A
#
# COMPACT_ATOMS: atom_id res chain seq x y z
N PHE A 1 -22.91 31.80 -30.32
CA PHE A 1 -22.90 31.73 -28.84
C PHE A 1 -22.75 30.27 -28.42
N ARG A 2 -22.02 29.98 -27.33
CA ARG A 2 -21.90 28.62 -26.75
C ARG A 2 -22.56 28.68 -25.36
N PRO A 3 -23.66 27.96 -25.11
CA PRO A 3 -24.30 27.94 -23.80
C PRO A 3 -23.43 27.24 -22.76
N PHE A 4 -23.65 27.52 -21.48
CA PHE A 4 -23.03 26.78 -20.38
C PHE A 4 -23.40 25.29 -20.45
N THR A 5 -22.53 24.41 -19.95
CA THR A 5 -22.91 23.01 -19.81
C THR A 5 -23.80 22.82 -18.58
N ARG A 6 -24.58 21.74 -18.55
CA ARG A 6 -25.40 21.39 -17.36
C ARG A 6 -24.55 21.23 -16.10
N VAL A 7 -23.30 20.79 -16.25
CA VAL A 7 -22.33 20.65 -15.16
C VAL A 7 -21.93 22.04 -14.66
N ASP A 8 -21.58 22.96 -15.56
CA ASP A 8 -21.19 24.32 -15.21
C ASP A 8 -22.34 25.06 -14.50
N VAL A 9 -23.57 24.94 -15.00
CA VAL A 9 -24.75 25.57 -14.38
C VAL A 9 -24.95 25.10 -12.94
N ARG A 10 -24.83 23.80 -12.67
CA ARG A 10 -24.96 23.25 -11.31
C ARG A 10 -23.84 23.74 -10.39
N ARG A 11 -22.59 23.74 -10.87
CA ARG A 11 -21.42 24.22 -10.11
C ARG A 11 -21.52 25.73 -9.83
N MET A 12 -21.93 26.51 -10.82
CA MET A 12 -22.12 27.95 -10.68
C MET A 12 -23.24 28.30 -9.69
N HIS A 13 -24.35 27.55 -9.67
CA HIS A 13 -25.36 27.71 -8.62
C HIS A 13 -24.82 27.36 -7.24
N LYS A 14 -24.11 26.23 -7.11
CA LYS A 14 -23.48 25.79 -5.85
C LYS A 14 -22.52 26.84 -5.29
N LEU A 15 -21.78 27.53 -6.17
CA LEU A 15 -20.85 28.61 -5.82
C LEU A 15 -21.53 29.98 -5.63
N GLY A 16 -22.86 30.06 -5.77
CA GLY A 16 -23.61 31.32 -5.70
C GLY A 16 -23.33 32.28 -6.86
N THR A 17 -22.70 31.81 -7.94
CA THR A 17 -22.43 32.59 -9.15
C THR A 17 -23.69 32.78 -10.00
N LEU A 18 -24.55 31.75 -10.07
CA LEU A 18 -25.88 31.86 -10.66
C LEU A 18 -26.93 31.77 -9.55
N ASN A 19 -27.89 32.69 -9.57
CA ASN A 19 -29.12 32.56 -8.80
C ASN A 19 -30.12 31.64 -9.53
N ARG A 20 -31.23 31.31 -8.87
CA ARG A 20 -32.27 30.41 -9.42
C ARG A 20 -32.78 30.84 -10.81
N GLU A 21 -33.02 32.13 -11.03
CA GLU A 21 -33.52 32.64 -12.31
C GLU A 21 -32.48 32.52 -13.42
N GLU A 22 -31.22 32.78 -13.09
CA GLU A 22 -30.09 32.65 -14.02
C GLU A 22 -29.80 31.18 -14.36
N VAL A 23 -30.00 30.27 -13.42
CA VAL A 23 -29.97 28.82 -13.67
C VAL A 23 -31.02 28.42 -14.70
N LYS A 24 -32.26 28.90 -14.54
CA LYS A 24 -33.34 28.63 -15.50
C LYS A 24 -33.00 29.16 -16.89
N SER A 25 -32.52 30.40 -16.97
CA SER A 25 -32.09 31.00 -18.24
C SER A 25 -31.00 30.17 -18.90
N ALA A 26 -30.01 29.72 -18.15
CA ALA A 26 -28.94 28.89 -18.67
C ALA A 26 -29.44 27.54 -19.21
N TYR A 27 -30.46 26.93 -18.58
CA TYR A 27 -31.10 25.74 -19.14
C TYR A 27 -31.89 26.02 -20.42
N MET A 28 -32.55 27.17 -20.53
CA MET A 28 -33.21 27.57 -21.78
C MET A 28 -32.19 27.80 -22.90
N ASP A 29 -31.03 28.39 -22.61
CA ASP A 29 -29.94 28.60 -23.58
C ASP A 29 -29.36 27.28 -24.10
N ILE A 30 -29.42 26.21 -23.31
CA ILE A 30 -29.03 24.84 -23.71
C ILE A 30 -30.08 24.21 -24.66
N GLY A 31 -31.32 24.74 -24.67
CA GLY A 31 -32.41 24.29 -25.55
C GLY A 31 -33.54 23.57 -24.81
N PHE A 32 -33.62 23.66 -23.49
CA PHE A 32 -34.80 23.19 -22.75
C PHE A 32 -35.98 24.14 -22.97
N ASP A 33 -37.18 23.58 -23.10
CA ASP A 33 -38.43 24.35 -23.01
C ASP A 33 -38.66 24.87 -21.58
N ASP A 34 -39.60 25.81 -21.41
CA ASP A 34 -39.83 26.50 -20.13
C ASP A 34 -40.13 25.53 -18.98
N GLU A 35 -40.96 24.51 -19.23
CA GLU A 35 -41.33 23.50 -18.24
C GLU A 35 -40.13 22.65 -17.80
N LYS A 36 -39.33 22.17 -18.77
CA LYS A 36 -38.12 21.39 -18.46
C LYS A 36 -37.02 22.24 -17.83
N ALA A 37 -36.90 23.50 -18.21
CA ALA A 37 -35.94 24.43 -17.61
C ALA A 37 -36.31 24.73 -16.15
N GLU A 38 -37.60 24.86 -15.83
CA GLU A 38 -38.07 24.98 -14.45
C GLU A 38 -37.74 23.72 -13.65
N ALA A 39 -38.07 22.54 -14.17
CA ALA A 39 -37.78 21.26 -13.52
C ALA A 39 -36.27 21.05 -13.26
N MET A 40 -35.41 21.47 -14.20
CA MET A 40 -33.95 21.40 -14.01
C MET A 40 -33.40 22.43 -13.04
N THR A 41 -34.03 23.60 -12.98
CA THR A 41 -33.71 24.60 -11.95
C THR A 41 -34.04 24.08 -10.57
N ASP A 42 -35.24 23.54 -10.37
CA ASP A 42 -35.66 22.98 -9.08
C ASP A 42 -34.78 21.82 -8.63
N PHE A 43 -34.45 20.91 -9.56
CA PHE A 43 -33.48 19.86 -9.31
C PHE A 43 -32.13 20.42 -8.86
N THR A 44 -31.61 21.44 -9.54
CA THR A 44 -30.30 22.04 -9.22
C THR A 44 -30.28 22.74 -7.87
N VAL A 45 -31.37 23.42 -7.52
CA VAL A 45 -31.52 24.03 -6.20
C VAL A 45 -31.55 22.93 -5.15
N GLN A 46 -32.44 21.94 -5.28
CA GLN A 46 -32.57 20.85 -4.31
C GLN A 46 -31.27 20.06 -4.16
N PHE A 47 -30.63 19.68 -5.26
CA PHE A 47 -29.34 18.98 -5.30
C PHE A 47 -28.21 19.73 -4.59
N ASN A 48 -28.23 21.06 -4.60
CA ASN A 48 -27.23 21.88 -3.91
C ASN A 48 -27.63 22.23 -2.46
N THR A 49 -28.89 22.02 -2.07
CA THR A 49 -29.42 22.35 -0.73
C THR A 49 -29.47 21.13 0.17
N GLU A 50 -29.79 19.96 -0.38
CA GLU A 50 -29.58 18.67 0.27
C GLU A 50 -28.07 18.44 0.29
N GLY A 51 -27.45 18.69 1.45
CA GLY A 51 -26.05 18.41 1.69
C GLY A 51 -25.80 16.91 1.64
N ASP A 52 -25.79 16.35 0.42
CA ASP A 52 -25.15 15.06 0.19
C ASP A 52 -23.74 15.20 0.75
N ARG A 53 -23.40 14.30 1.67
CA ARG A 53 -22.04 14.13 2.15
C ARG A 53 -21.19 14.03 0.89
N GLU A 54 -20.42 15.09 0.59
CA GLU A 54 -19.59 15.10 -0.61
C GLU A 54 -18.72 13.85 -0.53
N LEU A 55 -18.98 12.91 -1.45
CA LEU A 55 -18.21 11.67 -1.50
C LEU A 55 -16.75 12.07 -1.63
N THR A 56 -15.97 11.72 -0.62
CA THR A 56 -14.55 11.98 -0.66
C THR A 56 -13.94 11.09 -1.74
N LYS A 57 -12.87 11.57 -2.39
CA LYS A 57 -12.08 10.73 -3.32
C LYS A 57 -11.77 9.35 -2.72
N SER A 58 -11.47 9.28 -1.42
CA SER A 58 -11.21 8.03 -0.71
C SER A 58 -12.43 7.10 -0.60
N GLU A 59 -13.64 7.63 -0.44
CA GLU A 59 -14.86 6.82 -0.44
C GLU A 59 -15.15 6.23 -1.82
N ILE A 60 -14.94 7.02 -2.87
CA ILE A 60 -15.10 6.58 -4.27
C ILE A 60 -14.09 5.46 -4.57
N MET A 61 -12.81 5.65 -4.22
CA MET A 61 -11.78 4.62 -4.43
C MET A 61 -12.09 3.34 -3.64
N ARG A 62 -12.56 3.44 -2.39
CA ARG A 62 -12.98 2.25 -1.61
C ARG A 62 -14.16 1.52 -2.23
N ALA A 63 -15.11 2.24 -2.82
CA ALA A 63 -16.24 1.62 -3.52
C ALA A 63 -15.77 0.89 -4.79
N LEU A 64 -14.81 1.49 -5.52
CA LEU A 64 -14.17 0.88 -6.68
C LEU A 64 -13.39 -0.39 -6.29
N ASP A 65 -12.57 -0.33 -5.23
CA ASP A 65 -11.78 -1.48 -4.74
C ASP A 65 -12.66 -2.66 -4.32
N ARG A 66 -13.86 -2.37 -3.81
CA ARG A 66 -14.85 -3.38 -3.40
C ARG A 66 -15.73 -3.87 -4.55
N GLY A 67 -15.53 -3.35 -5.77
CA GLY A 67 -16.36 -3.67 -6.94
C GLY A 67 -17.81 -3.19 -6.82
N VAL A 68 -18.10 -2.26 -5.90
CA VAL A 68 -19.44 -1.67 -5.73
C VAL A 68 -19.77 -0.76 -6.92
N ILE A 69 -18.75 -0.11 -7.48
CA ILE A 69 -18.82 0.70 -8.68
C ILE A 69 -17.71 0.26 -9.65
N ASP A 70 -17.91 0.49 -10.94
CA ASP A 70 -16.88 0.30 -11.95
C ASP A 70 -16.06 1.57 -12.20
N GLU A 71 -15.02 1.46 -13.01
CA GLU A 71 -14.13 2.56 -13.37
C GLU A 71 -14.86 3.72 -14.06
N SER A 72 -15.81 3.41 -14.94
CA SER A 72 -16.56 4.44 -15.69
C SER A 72 -17.40 5.29 -14.75
N LEU A 73 -18.06 4.65 -13.80
CA LEU A 73 -18.86 5.30 -12.77
C LEU A 73 -17.96 6.05 -11.76
N ALA A 74 -16.81 5.50 -11.38
CA ALA A 74 -15.86 6.20 -10.51
C ALA A 74 -15.35 7.50 -11.15
N ILE A 75 -15.03 7.49 -12.44
CA ILE A 75 -14.61 8.69 -13.19
C ILE A 75 -15.73 9.73 -13.23
N MET A 76 -16.96 9.31 -13.49
CA MET A 76 -18.14 10.18 -13.50
C MET A 76 -18.36 10.88 -12.15
N ILE A 77 -18.31 10.11 -11.06
CA ILE A 77 -18.52 10.66 -9.70
C ILE A 77 -17.36 11.63 -9.34
N LEU A 78 -16.13 11.30 -9.73
CA LEU A 78 -14.97 12.20 -9.54
C LEU A 78 -15.14 13.52 -10.31
N ASP A 79 -15.70 13.50 -11.52
CA ASP A 79 -16.04 14.73 -12.25
C ASP A 79 -17.16 15.50 -11.54
N ASP A 80 -18.22 14.84 -11.07
CA ASP A 80 -19.31 15.50 -10.36
C ASP A 80 -18.83 16.22 -9.07
N ILE A 81 -17.79 15.70 -8.38
CA ILE A 81 -17.17 16.38 -7.23
C ILE A 81 -16.09 17.41 -7.60
N GLY A 82 -15.86 17.65 -8.90
CA GLY A 82 -15.06 18.79 -9.40
C GLY A 82 -13.68 18.46 -9.96
N LEU A 83 -13.31 17.19 -10.15
CA LEU A 83 -12.10 16.84 -10.91
C LEU A 83 -12.39 17.00 -12.42
N SER A 84 -11.39 17.40 -13.22
CA SER A 84 -11.56 17.29 -14.67
C SER A 84 -11.62 15.83 -15.09
N GLN A 85 -12.20 15.54 -16.25
CA GLN A 85 -12.28 14.18 -16.78
C GLN A 85 -10.89 13.53 -16.89
N GLU A 86 -9.87 14.25 -17.36
CA GLU A 86 -8.49 13.77 -17.44
C GLU A 86 -7.92 13.50 -16.05
N ALA A 87 -8.16 14.38 -15.09
CA ALA A 87 -7.71 14.20 -13.71
C ALA A 87 -8.37 12.98 -13.06
N ALA A 88 -9.66 12.76 -13.27
CA ALA A 88 -10.39 11.61 -12.77
C ALA A 88 -9.83 10.29 -13.33
N ILE A 89 -9.55 10.23 -14.64
CA ILE A 89 -8.91 9.07 -15.29
C ILE A 89 -7.54 8.77 -14.66
N ILE A 90 -6.68 9.78 -14.54
CA ILE A 90 -5.33 9.61 -13.94
C ILE A 90 -5.45 9.12 -12.50
N VAL A 91 -6.41 9.65 -11.74
CA VAL A 91 -6.65 9.25 -10.35
C VAL A 91 -7.02 7.79 -10.24
N VAL A 92 -7.98 7.32 -11.04
CA VAL A 92 -8.41 5.91 -11.01
C VAL A 92 -7.28 4.99 -11.44
N ALA A 93 -6.58 5.30 -12.54
CA ALA A 93 -5.47 4.49 -13.03
C ALA A 93 -4.32 4.40 -12.02
N THR A 94 -3.95 5.51 -11.37
CA THR A 94 -2.90 5.53 -10.33
C THR A 94 -3.33 4.71 -9.12
N HIS A 95 -4.60 4.79 -8.72
CA HIS A 95 -5.13 4.04 -7.60
C HIS A 95 -5.13 2.53 -7.88
N GLN A 96 -5.60 2.10 -9.05
CA GLN A 96 -5.55 0.69 -9.46
C GLN A 96 -4.12 0.16 -9.53
N ALA A 97 -3.19 0.94 -10.09
CA ALA A 97 -1.77 0.56 -10.11
C ALA A 97 -1.21 0.37 -8.70
N LYS A 98 -1.59 1.26 -7.77
CA LYS A 98 -1.21 1.12 -6.35
C LYS A 98 -1.80 -0.16 -5.74
N VAL A 99 -3.10 -0.42 -5.92
CA VAL A 99 -3.75 -1.62 -5.38
C VAL A 99 -3.10 -2.90 -5.92
N ALA A 100 -2.77 -2.93 -7.21
CA ALA A 100 -2.04 -4.05 -7.79
C ALA A 100 -0.64 -4.23 -7.17
N MET A 101 0.10 -3.13 -6.95
CA MET A 101 1.40 -3.17 -6.26
C MET A 101 1.26 -3.65 -4.82
N ASP A 102 0.30 -3.13 -4.06
CA ASP A 102 0.06 -3.50 -2.66
C ASP A 102 -0.29 -5.01 -2.56
N LEU A 103 -1.11 -5.53 -3.47
CA LEU A 103 -1.43 -6.96 -3.55
C LEU A 103 -0.19 -7.81 -3.86
N THR A 104 0.62 -7.41 -4.84
CA THR A 104 1.86 -8.11 -5.18
C THR A 104 2.84 -8.11 -4.01
N ASP A 105 2.96 -7.00 -3.29
CA ASP A 105 3.78 -6.89 -2.08
C ASP A 105 3.30 -7.86 -1.00
N GLU A 106 1.99 -7.90 -0.71
CA GLU A 106 1.40 -8.84 0.27
C GLU A 106 1.63 -10.31 -0.11
N LEU A 107 1.39 -10.68 -1.38
CA LEU A 107 1.63 -12.04 -1.87
C LEU A 107 3.11 -12.41 -1.79
N SER A 108 4.00 -11.49 -2.14
CA SER A 108 5.44 -11.73 -2.06
C SER A 108 5.91 -11.93 -0.62
N ASP A 109 5.40 -11.15 0.33
CA ASP A 109 5.74 -11.29 1.75
C ASP A 109 5.22 -12.63 2.31
N MET A 110 4.03 -13.07 1.92
CA MET A 110 3.48 -14.38 2.31
C MET A 110 4.37 -15.54 1.84
N GLU A 111 4.83 -15.51 0.59
CA GLU A 111 5.73 -16.55 0.07
C GLU A 111 7.11 -16.51 0.73
N ILE A 112 7.63 -15.32 1.02
CA ILE A 112 8.86 -15.15 1.79
C ILE A 112 8.71 -15.75 3.19
N ASP A 113 7.59 -15.52 3.87
CA ASP A 113 7.36 -16.05 5.21
C ASP A 113 7.26 -17.59 5.18
N ARG A 114 6.60 -18.19 4.18
CA ARG A 114 6.61 -19.65 3.96
C ARG A 114 8.03 -20.21 3.78
N PHE A 115 8.89 -19.50 3.06
CA PHE A 115 10.30 -19.88 2.89
C PHE A 115 11.10 -19.75 4.19
N VAL A 116 10.86 -18.68 4.95
CA VAL A 116 11.50 -18.43 6.25
C VAL A 116 11.11 -19.49 7.27
N ASP A 117 9.85 -19.92 7.25
CA ASP A 117 9.30 -20.98 8.11
C ASP A 117 9.70 -22.39 7.64
N GLY A 118 10.42 -22.51 6.51
CA GLY A 118 10.90 -23.78 5.96
C GLY A 118 9.81 -24.63 5.30
N MET A 119 8.64 -24.05 5.00
CA MET A 119 7.55 -24.75 4.31
C MET A 119 7.81 -24.93 2.81
N ILE A 120 8.65 -24.07 2.23
CA ILE A 120 9.11 -24.14 0.84
C ILE A 120 10.62 -23.94 0.77
N ASN A 121 11.25 -24.51 -0.26
CA ASN A 121 12.66 -24.32 -0.55
C ASN A 121 12.90 -23.10 -1.45
N GLU A 122 14.18 -22.81 -1.71
CA GLU A 122 14.58 -21.62 -2.46
C GLU A 122 14.13 -21.62 -3.93
N THR A 123 14.14 -22.78 -4.59
CA THR A 123 13.64 -22.93 -5.96
C THR A 123 12.13 -22.72 -6.00
N GLU A 124 11.39 -23.30 -5.05
CA GLU A 124 9.95 -23.11 -4.93
C GLU A 124 9.56 -21.65 -4.67
N LEU A 125 10.33 -20.93 -3.84
CA LEU A 125 10.14 -19.49 -3.62
C LEU A 125 10.36 -18.69 -4.91
N GLN A 126 11.42 -19.00 -5.66
CA GLN A 126 11.73 -18.32 -6.91
C GLN A 126 10.60 -18.51 -7.93
N ASP A 127 10.09 -19.74 -8.07
CA ASP A 127 8.97 -20.06 -8.96
C ASP A 127 7.69 -19.35 -8.53
N ALA A 128 7.38 -19.32 -7.23
CA ALA A 128 6.21 -18.63 -6.70
C ALA A 128 6.25 -17.12 -6.95
N LEU A 129 7.40 -16.47 -6.71
CA LEU A 129 7.58 -15.05 -6.97
C LEU A 129 7.56 -14.72 -8.47
N ALA A 130 8.06 -15.61 -9.33
CA ALA A 130 8.03 -15.40 -10.78
C ALA A 130 6.60 -15.35 -11.36
N LEU A 131 5.61 -15.93 -10.68
CA LEU A 131 4.19 -15.86 -11.07
C LEU A 131 3.53 -14.51 -10.75
N LEU A 132 4.19 -13.63 -10.00
CA LEU A 132 3.64 -12.33 -9.56
C LEU A 132 3.94 -11.17 -10.54
N ASP A 133 4.28 -11.48 -11.79
CA ASP A 133 4.61 -10.52 -12.87
C ASP A 133 5.68 -9.48 -12.46
N LEU A 134 6.63 -9.91 -11.64
CA LEU A 134 7.74 -9.09 -11.16
C LEU A 134 8.81 -8.93 -12.24
N THR A 135 9.41 -7.73 -12.30
CA THR A 135 10.64 -7.55 -13.08
C THR A 135 11.79 -8.37 -12.49
N ALA A 136 12.78 -8.72 -13.32
CA ALA A 136 13.96 -9.47 -12.86
C ALA A 136 14.67 -8.81 -11.66
N THR A 137 14.78 -7.48 -11.65
CA THR A 137 15.39 -6.72 -10.55
C THR A 137 14.56 -6.81 -9.25
N GLN A 138 13.23 -6.80 -9.34
CA GLN A 138 12.36 -6.97 -8.18
C GLN A 138 12.47 -8.38 -7.61
N LEU A 139 12.47 -9.40 -8.48
CA LEU A 139 12.65 -10.80 -8.08
C LEU A 139 13.97 -11.00 -7.33
N GLU A 140 15.09 -10.51 -7.89
CA GLU A 140 16.40 -10.58 -7.24
C GLU A 140 16.41 -9.90 -5.86
N LEU A 141 15.79 -8.72 -5.74
CA LEU A 141 15.69 -8.00 -4.48
C LEU A 141 14.90 -8.77 -3.43
N LEU A 142 13.76 -9.36 -3.81
CA LEU A 142 12.91 -10.16 -2.90
C LEU A 142 13.61 -11.44 -2.46
N MET A 143 14.28 -12.14 -3.39
CA MET A 143 15.11 -13.31 -3.05
C MET A 143 16.22 -12.94 -2.06
N ALA A 144 16.89 -11.80 -2.25
CA ALA A 144 17.90 -11.31 -1.30
C ALA A 144 17.31 -10.98 0.08
N LYS A 145 16.11 -10.37 0.13
CA LYS A 145 15.37 -10.13 1.38
C LYS A 145 14.99 -11.43 2.08
N ALA A 146 14.49 -12.41 1.34
CA ALA A 146 14.08 -13.72 1.86
C ALA A 146 15.24 -14.45 2.54
N ARG A 147 16.37 -14.60 1.83
CA ARG A 147 17.61 -15.19 2.37
C ARG A 147 18.08 -14.47 3.64
N LYS A 148 17.95 -13.14 3.68
CA LYS A 148 18.29 -12.34 4.88
C LYS A 148 17.34 -12.60 6.04
N ARG A 149 16.03 -12.73 5.81
CA ARG A 149 15.03 -13.06 6.84
C ARG A 149 15.27 -14.47 7.37
N GLN A 150 15.49 -15.46 6.50
CA GLN A 150 15.74 -16.85 6.89
C GLN A 150 16.95 -16.98 7.82
N ARG A 151 18.08 -16.34 7.49
CA ARG A 151 19.27 -16.30 8.37
C ARG A 151 19.02 -15.68 9.75
N ARG A 152 18.04 -14.79 9.89
CA ARG A 152 17.63 -14.21 11.18
C ARG A 152 16.66 -15.12 11.93
N ALA A 153 15.85 -15.89 11.21
CA ALA A 153 14.79 -16.74 11.74
C ALA A 153 15.27 -18.13 12.16
N GLU A 154 16.33 -18.66 11.55
CA GLU A 154 17.15 -19.73 12.14
C GLU A 154 17.54 -19.25 13.55
N LYS A 155 16.80 -19.69 14.58
CA LYS A 155 16.87 -19.17 15.95
C LYS A 155 18.29 -19.34 16.45
N MET A 156 19.07 -18.28 16.32
CA MET A 156 20.42 -18.29 16.81
C MET A 156 20.37 -18.44 18.35
N PRO A 157 21.24 -19.29 18.92
CA PRO A 157 21.34 -19.42 20.36
C PRO A 157 21.66 -18.06 21.00
N SER A 158 21.14 -17.84 22.22
CA SER A 158 21.41 -16.60 22.93
C SER A 158 22.90 -16.52 23.30
N LYS A 159 23.43 -15.31 23.55
CA LYS A 159 24.79 -15.16 24.10
C LYS A 159 25.01 -16.05 25.32
N ALA A 160 24.01 -16.12 26.21
CA ALA A 160 24.09 -16.92 27.42
C ALA A 160 24.19 -18.42 27.13
N ASP A 161 23.43 -18.93 26.16
CA ASP A 161 23.49 -20.33 25.76
C ASP A 161 24.83 -20.66 25.10
N ILE A 162 25.33 -19.79 24.22
CA ILE A 162 26.64 -19.96 23.58
C ILE A 162 27.76 -20.02 24.61
N LEU A 163 27.79 -19.07 25.56
CA LEU A 163 28.82 -19.07 26.62
C LEU A 163 28.67 -20.25 27.58
N LYS A 164 27.44 -20.72 27.83
CA LYS A 164 27.18 -21.92 28.62
C LYS A 164 27.69 -23.18 27.92
N TRP A 165 27.52 -23.29 26.60
CA TRP A 165 28.05 -24.40 25.81
C TRP A 165 29.57 -24.36 25.74
N PHE A 166 30.17 -23.18 25.58
CA PHE A 166 31.62 -23.01 25.59
C PHE A 166 32.21 -23.37 26.95
N LYS A 167 31.65 -22.87 28.06
CA LYS A 167 32.05 -23.23 29.43
C LYS A 167 31.88 -24.73 29.73
N GLY A 168 30.93 -25.38 29.07
CA GLY A 168 30.67 -26.80 29.25
C GLY A 168 31.46 -27.71 28.31
N ASP A 169 32.46 -27.18 27.60
CA ASP A 169 33.24 -27.87 26.55
C ASP A 169 32.40 -28.50 25.43
N ALA A 170 31.14 -28.08 25.27
CA ALA A 170 30.24 -28.61 24.25
C ALA A 170 30.56 -28.04 22.85
N ILE A 171 31.25 -26.90 22.79
CA ILE A 171 31.75 -26.24 21.58
C ILE A 171 33.15 -25.68 21.86
N ASP A 172 34.01 -25.61 20.84
CA ASP A 172 35.35 -25.04 20.96
C ASP A 172 35.36 -23.50 20.81
N ARG A 173 36.50 -22.86 21.15
CA ARG A 173 36.67 -21.41 21.08
C ARG A 173 36.39 -20.83 19.68
N PRO A 174 36.88 -21.42 18.58
CA PRO A 174 36.53 -20.97 17.22
C PRO A 174 35.02 -21.06 16.92
N SER A 175 34.34 -22.13 17.33
CA SER A 175 32.89 -22.29 17.13
C SER A 175 32.09 -21.29 17.96
N ALA A 176 32.53 -21.02 19.20
CA ALA A 176 31.92 -20.01 20.05
C ALA A 176 32.10 -18.59 19.48
N ASP A 177 33.30 -18.24 18.96
CA ASP A 177 33.54 -16.95 18.29
C ASP A 177 32.65 -16.78 17.06
N ASP A 178 32.51 -17.81 16.23
CA ASP A 178 31.66 -17.77 15.04
C ASP A 178 30.18 -17.59 15.39
N LEU A 179 29.66 -18.30 16.39
CA LEU A 179 28.29 -18.14 16.86
C LEU A 179 28.03 -16.74 17.40
N LEU A 180 28.97 -16.20 18.21
CA LEU A 180 28.90 -14.83 18.72
C LEU A 180 28.98 -13.78 17.59
N ARG A 181 29.77 -14.04 16.54
CA ARG A 181 29.85 -13.21 15.33
C ARG A 181 28.52 -13.22 14.56
N ARG A 182 27.92 -14.40 14.39
CA ARG A 182 26.64 -14.59 13.67
C ARG A 182 25.45 -13.91 14.37
N ILE A 183 25.47 -13.77 15.70
CA ILE A 183 24.49 -12.97 16.45
C ILE A 183 24.85 -11.48 16.59
N GLY A 184 25.96 -11.04 15.99
CA GLY A 184 26.28 -9.62 15.79
C GLY A 184 27.23 -8.99 16.80
N TYR A 185 27.99 -9.76 17.60
CA TYR A 185 28.99 -9.18 18.51
C TYR A 185 30.29 -8.77 17.77
N PRO A 186 30.77 -7.52 17.94
CA PRO A 186 32.09 -7.07 17.49
C PRO A 186 33.24 -7.90 18.09
N SER A 187 34.36 -8.05 17.35
CA SER A 187 35.48 -8.94 17.74
C SER A 187 36.01 -8.68 19.15
N ILE A 188 36.20 -7.40 19.51
CA ILE A 188 36.67 -6.98 20.84
C ILE A 188 35.78 -7.57 21.96
N PHE A 189 34.46 -7.56 21.78
CA PHE A 189 33.55 -8.10 22.79
C PHE A 189 33.51 -9.62 22.80
N ARG A 190 33.67 -10.28 21.64
CA ARG A 190 33.73 -11.75 21.59
C ARG A 190 34.96 -12.26 22.32
N ASP A 191 36.13 -11.67 22.05
CA ASP A 191 37.37 -12.02 22.74
C ASP A 191 37.25 -11.85 24.26
N LEU A 192 36.68 -10.72 24.72
CA LEU A 192 36.45 -10.48 26.14
C LEU A 192 35.50 -11.51 26.78
N TYR A 193 34.40 -11.87 26.10
CA TYR A 193 33.48 -12.87 26.62
C TYR A 193 34.11 -14.26 26.73
N LEU A 194 34.91 -14.67 25.74
CA LEU A 194 35.58 -15.96 25.74
C LEU A 194 36.69 -16.01 26.80
N LEU A 195 37.52 -14.96 26.91
CA LEU A 195 38.55 -14.83 27.95
C LEU A 195 37.96 -14.85 29.37
N MET A 196 36.81 -14.21 29.58
CA MET A 196 36.14 -14.22 30.89
C MET A 196 35.65 -15.62 31.29
N VAL A 197 35.30 -16.48 30.33
CA VAL A 197 34.89 -17.86 30.62
C VAL A 197 36.11 -18.74 30.91
N GLU A 198 37.18 -18.60 30.13
CA GLU A 198 38.45 -19.32 30.30
C GLU A 198 39.13 -18.99 31.64
N GLY A 199 39.18 -17.70 32.02
CA GLY A 199 39.81 -17.27 33.28
C GLY A 199 39.06 -17.69 34.55
N ILE A 200 37.83 -18.20 34.44
CA ILE A 200 37.08 -18.77 35.58
C ILE A 200 37.54 -20.20 35.89
N GLU A 201 38.09 -20.94 34.91
CA GLU A 201 38.58 -22.32 35.11
C GLU A 201 39.94 -22.39 35.81
N GLU A 202 40.79 -21.37 35.69
CA GLU A 202 42.11 -21.35 36.36
C GLU A 202 42.02 -21.07 37.88
N THR A 203 40.84 -20.77 38.42
CA THR A 203 40.64 -20.37 39.83
C THR A 203 39.75 -21.31 40.65
N ALA A 204 39.29 -22.43 40.07
CA ALA A 204 38.47 -23.46 40.73
C ALA A 204 39.24 -24.78 40.88
#